data_AF-A0AAW3BQ96-F1
#
_entry.id   AF-A0AAW3BQ96-F1
#
_cell.length_a   1.000
_cell.length_b   1.000
_cell.length_c   1.000
_cell.angle_alpha   90.00
_cell.angle_beta   90.00
_cell.angle_gamma   90.00
#
_symmetry.space_group_name_H-M   'P 1'
#
loop_
_entity.id
_entity.type
_entity.pdbx_description
1 polymer ?
#
loop_
_entity_poly.entity_id
_entity_poly.type
_entity_poly.pdbx_seq_one_letter_code
_entity_poly.pdbx_strand_id
1 'polypeptide(L)'
;MSEAVVRAERELYAYVVALQNALQVAAEDAMPQSLWDGTGEEDGVLGNTVADENHQGGIPDTLIQQVERETALERRRIQELLHRQLAPQRAALCASIVQLSGGQDASGNIIDVPVAVLDQEIAAAATESAELGRRMVELYDEAAWLAARIEAEVMGKSVPSL
;
A
#
# COMPACT_ATOMS: atom_id res chain seq x y z
N MET A 1 -1.64 -17.77 5.40
CA MET A 1 -1.98 -16.33 5.44
C MET A 1 -3.25 -16.11 4.63
N SER A 2 -4.16 -15.25 5.11
CA SER A 2 -5.40 -14.93 4.40
C SER A 2 -5.08 -14.27 3.04
N GLU A 3 -5.88 -14.56 2.02
CA GLU A 3 -5.75 -13.95 0.69
C GLU A 3 -5.81 -12.42 0.74
N ALA A 4 -6.65 -11.87 1.63
CA ALA A 4 -6.77 -10.44 1.84
C ALA A 4 -5.46 -9.81 2.36
N VAL A 5 -4.75 -10.49 3.26
CA VAL A 5 -3.46 -10.03 3.80
C VAL A 5 -2.39 -10.03 2.70
N VAL A 6 -2.31 -11.11 1.93
CA VAL A 6 -1.37 -11.21 0.80
C VAL A 6 -1.63 -10.13 -0.25
N ARG A 7 -2.90 -9.81 -0.50
CA ARG A 7 -3.27 -8.71 -1.41
C ARG A 7 -2.81 -7.36 -0.88
N ALA A 8 -3.08 -7.04 0.38
CA ALA A 8 -2.66 -5.77 0.97
C ALA A 8 -1.13 -5.61 0.99
N GLU A 9 -0.38 -6.68 1.27
CA GLU A 9 1.08 -6.68 1.18
C GLU A 9 1.58 -6.35 -0.23
N ARG A 10 0.93 -6.91 -1.27
CA ARG A 10 1.26 -6.61 -2.67
C ARG A 10 0.98 -5.17 -3.04
N GLU A 11 -0.17 -4.63 -2.64
CA GLU A 11 -0.52 -3.23 -2.89
C GLU A 11 0.41 -2.27 -2.13
N LEU A 12 0.83 -2.62 -0.91
CA LEU A 12 1.81 -1.85 -0.14
C LEU A 12 3.15 -1.83 -0.86
N TYR A 13 3.63 -2.98 -1.32
CA TYR A 13 4.86 -3.08 -2.08
C TYR A 13 4.79 -2.24 -3.37
N ALA A 14 3.69 -2.35 -4.13
CA ALA A 14 3.48 -1.58 -5.35
C ALA A 14 3.48 -0.06 -5.08
N TYR A 15 2.86 0.38 -3.98
CA TYR A 15 2.86 1.78 -3.56
C TYR A 15 4.25 2.28 -3.17
N VAL A 16 5.03 1.49 -2.43
CA VAL A 16 6.42 1.85 -2.07
C VAL A 16 7.30 1.96 -3.32
N VAL A 17 7.17 1.02 -4.26
CA VAL A 17 7.89 1.08 -5.54
C VAL A 17 7.49 2.31 -6.35
N ALA A 18 6.19 2.65 -6.40
CA ALA A 18 5.72 3.85 -7.07
C ALA A 18 6.26 5.15 -6.42
N LEU A 19 6.33 5.20 -5.08
CA LEU A 19 6.96 6.30 -4.35
C LEU A 19 8.44 6.43 -4.70
N GLN A 20 9.17 5.33 -4.68
CA GLN A 20 10.60 5.31 -5.01
C GLN A 20 10.84 5.81 -6.44
N ASN A 21 10.05 5.33 -7.40
CA ASN A 21 10.15 5.75 -8.80
C ASN A 21 9.80 7.23 -8.97
N ALA A 22 8.73 7.71 -8.33
CA ALA A 22 8.35 9.12 -8.39
C ALA A 22 9.42 10.04 -7.79
N LEU A 23 10.05 9.62 -6.68
CA LEU A 23 11.16 10.35 -6.07
C LEU A 23 12.41 10.34 -6.94
N GLN A 24 12.72 9.22 -7.59
CA GLN A 24 13.86 9.12 -8.50
C GLN A 24 13.68 10.04 -9.70
N VAL A 25 12.50 10.00 -10.35
CA VAL A 25 12.19 10.90 -11.47
C VAL A 25 12.27 12.36 -11.02
N ALA A 26 11.65 12.70 -9.88
CA ALA A 26 11.73 14.06 -9.35
C ALA A 26 13.18 14.49 -9.04
N ALA A 27 14.04 13.61 -8.55
CA ALA A 27 15.43 13.91 -8.22
C ALA A 27 16.33 14.04 -9.46
N GLU A 28 16.14 13.21 -10.49
CA GLU A 28 16.86 13.30 -11.77
C GLU A 28 16.56 14.63 -12.48
N ASP A 29 15.35 15.15 -12.28
CA ASP A 29 14.85 16.34 -12.96
C ASP A 29 15.03 17.65 -12.18
N ALA A 30 15.17 17.60 -10.84
CA ALA A 30 15.23 18.77 -9.98
C ALA A 30 16.57 19.54 -10.00
N MET A 31 17.48 19.30 -10.94
CA MET A 31 18.71 20.09 -11.09
C MET A 31 18.44 21.36 -11.90
N PRO A 32 18.37 22.55 -11.28
CA PRO A 32 18.10 23.79 -12.00
C PRO A 32 19.36 24.17 -12.76
N GLN A 33 19.35 24.10 -14.09
CA GLN A 33 20.49 24.49 -14.93
C GLN A 33 20.91 25.95 -14.66
N SER A 34 19.96 26.80 -14.29
CA SER A 34 20.13 28.22 -13.95
C SER A 34 21.02 28.48 -12.72
N LEU A 35 21.16 27.52 -11.80
CA LEU A 35 22.05 27.64 -10.64
C LEU A 35 23.52 27.30 -10.95
N TRP A 36 23.79 26.73 -12.12
CA TRP A 36 25.14 26.34 -12.55
C TRP A 36 25.72 27.27 -13.62
N ASP A 37 24.88 27.91 -14.45
CA ASP A 37 25.30 28.86 -15.50
C ASP A 37 25.63 30.28 -15.00
N GLY A 38 25.70 30.50 -13.69
CA GLY A 38 25.76 31.83 -13.07
C GLY A 38 27.10 32.27 -12.45
N THR A 39 28.20 31.54 -12.63
CA THR A 39 29.52 31.94 -12.10
C THR A 39 30.69 31.51 -13.00
N GLY A 40 30.53 31.63 -14.31
CA GLY A 40 31.61 31.51 -15.28
C GLY A 40 31.76 32.80 -16.07
N GLU A 41 32.92 33.43 -15.93
CA GLU A 41 33.45 34.51 -16.81
C GLU A 41 33.06 35.96 -16.47
N GLU A 42 33.82 36.56 -15.54
CA GLU A 42 34.59 37.78 -15.84
C GLU A 42 35.76 37.88 -14.84
N ASP A 43 36.79 37.08 -15.06
CA ASP A 43 38.12 37.38 -14.53
C ASP A 43 38.97 37.89 -15.71
N GLY A 44 39.31 39.18 -15.68
CA GLY A 44 40.44 39.71 -16.43
C GLY A 44 40.17 40.75 -17.51
N VAL A 45 39.80 41.97 -17.14
CA VAL A 45 40.39 43.18 -17.77
C VAL A 45 40.72 44.23 -16.71
N LEU A 46 42.01 44.45 -16.50
CA LEU A 46 42.58 45.51 -15.68
C LEU A 46 42.23 46.89 -16.25
N GLY A 47 41.63 47.77 -15.44
CA GLY A 47 41.32 49.14 -15.84
C GLY A 47 40.85 50.03 -14.69
N ASN A 48 41.81 50.67 -14.03
CA ASN A 48 41.66 51.73 -13.04
C ASN A 48 40.72 52.86 -13.53
N THR A 49 39.66 53.23 -12.79
CA THR A 49 39.23 54.62 -12.47
C THR A 49 37.88 54.70 -11.75
N VAL A 50 37.91 55.32 -10.55
CA VAL A 50 36.99 56.35 -10.01
C VAL A 50 35.46 56.12 -10.03
N ALA A 51 34.91 56.03 -8.81
CA ALA A 51 33.61 56.47 -8.31
C ALA A 51 32.41 56.56 -9.27
N ASP A 52 31.38 55.74 -9.01
CA ASP A 52 30.01 56.25 -8.94
C ASP A 52 29.12 55.35 -8.06
N GLU A 53 28.15 55.98 -7.41
CA GLU A 53 27.18 55.42 -6.47
C GLU A 53 26.12 54.56 -7.18
N ASN A 54 25.41 53.71 -6.42
CA ASN A 54 24.14 53.07 -6.77
C ASN A 54 24.13 52.01 -7.90
N HIS A 55 24.80 50.87 -7.70
CA HIS A 55 24.34 49.62 -8.32
C HIS A 55 23.89 48.65 -7.23
N GLN A 56 22.58 48.75 -6.97
CA GLN A 56 21.73 47.79 -6.30
C GLN A 56 22.25 46.36 -6.50
N GLY A 57 22.72 45.71 -5.42
CA GLY A 57 23.00 44.27 -5.38
C GLY A 57 21.73 43.43 -5.39
N GLY A 58 20.74 43.81 -6.21
CA GLY A 58 19.50 43.08 -6.44
C GLY A 58 19.70 42.10 -7.58
N ILE A 59 19.26 40.87 -7.40
CA ILE A 59 19.18 39.88 -8.47
C ILE A 59 18.44 40.52 -9.66
N PRO A 60 18.98 40.50 -10.89
CA PRO A 60 18.29 41.00 -12.07
C PRO A 60 16.86 40.46 -12.16
N ASP A 61 15.87 41.33 -12.40
CA ASP A 61 14.45 40.96 -12.49
C ASP A 61 14.18 39.82 -13.49
N THR A 62 15.02 39.69 -14.52
CA THR A 62 14.98 38.61 -15.50
C THR A 62 15.32 37.24 -14.90
N LEU A 63 16.27 37.17 -13.96
CA LEU A 63 16.61 35.94 -13.24
C LEU A 63 15.51 35.56 -12.25
N ILE A 64 14.89 36.54 -11.59
CA ILE A 64 13.74 36.30 -10.70
C ILE A 64 12.59 35.68 -11.50
N GLN A 65 12.23 36.28 -12.64
CA GLN A 65 11.19 35.75 -13.52
C GLN A 65 11.51 34.35 -14.06
N GLN A 66 12.78 34.06 -14.34
CA GLN A 66 13.21 32.73 -14.78
C GLN A 66 13.04 31.68 -13.67
N VAL A 67 13.45 31.98 -12.44
CA VAL A 67 13.28 31.08 -11.29
C VAL A 67 11.81 30.83 -11.00
N GLU A 68 10.96 31.87 -11.05
CA GLU A 68 9.51 31.71 -10.90
C GLU A 68 8.91 30.80 -11.99
N ARG A 69 9.39 30.91 -13.23
CA ARG A 69 8.95 30.04 -14.33
C ARG A 69 9.40 28.60 -14.14
N GLU A 70 10.65 28.36 -13.78
CA GLU A 70 11.21 27.03 -13.52
C GLU A 70 10.50 26.35 -12.35
N THR A 71 10.28 27.07 -11.24
CA THR A 71 9.55 26.55 -10.08
C THR A 71 8.07 26.24 -10.38
N ALA A 72 7.41 27.04 -11.22
CA ALA A 72 6.03 26.76 -11.64
C ALA A 72 5.93 25.51 -12.52
N LEU A 73 6.93 25.29 -13.40
CA LEU A 73 7.01 24.07 -14.21
C LEU A 73 7.27 22.83 -13.35
N GLU A 74 8.20 22.92 -12.41
CA GLU A 74 8.49 21.83 -11.46
C GLU A 74 7.28 21.47 -10.61
N ARG A 75 6.54 22.46 -10.11
CA ARG A 75 5.28 22.20 -9.37
C ARG A 75 4.26 21.45 -10.20
N ARG A 76 4.07 21.83 -11.48
CA ARG A 76 3.15 21.13 -12.38
C ARG A 76 3.61 19.70 -12.63
N ARG A 77 4.91 19.49 -12.82
CA ARG A 77 5.50 18.16 -13.05
C ARG A 77 5.32 17.23 -11.85
N ILE A 78 5.62 17.72 -10.64
CA ILE A 78 5.39 17.00 -9.39
C ILE A 78 3.91 16.64 -9.25
N GLN A 79 3.01 17.59 -9.55
CA GLN A 79 1.58 17.31 -9.55
C GLN A 79 1.21 16.20 -10.54
N GLU A 80 1.77 16.20 -11.74
CA GLU A 80 1.50 15.17 -12.75
C GLU A 80 1.99 13.78 -12.31
N LEU A 81 3.18 13.69 -11.69
CA LEU A 81 3.71 12.45 -11.09
C LEU A 81 2.81 11.96 -9.96
N LEU A 82 2.39 12.85 -9.06
CA LEU A 82 1.47 12.51 -7.96
C LEU A 82 0.14 11.96 -8.49
N HIS A 83 -0.46 12.60 -9.50
CA HIS A 83 -1.76 12.19 -10.02
C HIS A 83 -1.70 10.92 -10.87
N ARG A 84 -0.66 10.76 -11.70
CA ARG A 84 -0.59 9.61 -12.63
C ARG A 84 -0.03 8.34 -11.99
N GLN A 85 0.95 8.47 -11.10
CA GLN A 85 1.66 7.31 -10.56
C GLN A 85 1.22 6.97 -9.14
N LEU A 86 1.09 7.97 -8.26
CA LEU A 86 0.88 7.75 -6.83
C LEU A 86 -0.58 7.68 -6.41
N ALA A 87 -1.44 8.53 -6.96
CA ALA A 87 -2.87 8.53 -6.64
C ALA A 87 -3.58 7.18 -6.89
N PRO A 88 -3.41 6.49 -8.03
CA PRO A 88 -4.07 5.20 -8.25
C PRO A 88 -3.54 4.11 -7.31
N GLN A 89 -2.23 4.08 -7.07
CA GLN A 89 -1.60 3.11 -6.16
C GLN A 89 -2.04 3.33 -4.71
N ARG A 90 -2.12 4.60 -4.28
CA ARG A 90 -2.65 4.97 -2.97
C ARG A 90 -4.11 4.53 -2.82
N ALA A 91 -4.94 4.73 -3.84
CA ALA A 91 -6.34 4.32 -3.79
C ALA A 91 -6.47 2.78 -3.68
N ALA A 92 -5.66 2.03 -4.43
CA ALA A 92 -5.63 0.57 -4.36
C ALA A 92 -5.18 0.07 -2.98
N LEU A 93 -4.12 0.65 -2.42
CA LEU A 93 -3.66 0.35 -1.06
C LEU A 93 -4.74 0.66 -0.03
N CYS A 94 -5.34 1.85 -0.06
CA CYS A 94 -6.44 2.22 0.86
C CYS A 94 -7.62 1.24 0.76
N ALA A 95 -8.04 0.86 -0.45
CA ALA A 95 -9.11 -0.11 -0.64
C ALA A 95 -8.77 -1.48 -0.03
N SER A 96 -7.52 -1.94 -0.17
CA SER A 96 -7.07 -3.19 0.42
C SER A 96 -7.02 -3.16 1.96
N ILE A 97 -6.61 -2.03 2.55
CA ILE A 97 -6.57 -1.87 4.00
C ILE A 97 -7.99 -1.81 4.57
N VAL A 98 -8.92 -1.14 3.88
CA VAL A 98 -10.34 -1.11 4.29
C VAL A 98 -10.97 -2.49 4.32
N GLN A 99 -10.58 -3.39 3.42
CA GLN A 99 -11.03 -4.80 3.45
C GLN A 99 -10.48 -5.57 4.66
N LEU A 100 -9.34 -5.16 5.21
CA LEU A 100 -8.75 -5.77 6.41
C LEU A 100 -9.24 -5.13 7.71
N SER A 101 -9.77 -3.91 7.63
CA SER A 101 -10.15 -3.11 8.78
C SER A 101 -11.67 -3.17 9.05
N GLY A 102 -12.12 -2.41 10.04
CA GLY A 102 -13.55 -2.22 10.35
C GLY A 102 -14.28 -1.25 9.41
N GLY A 103 -13.66 -0.88 8.28
CA GLY A 103 -14.23 0.06 7.30
C GLY A 103 -13.62 1.46 7.37
N GLN A 104 -14.40 2.46 6.93
CA GLN A 104 -14.05 3.88 6.96
C GLN A 104 -15.08 4.70 7.74
N ASP A 105 -14.63 5.76 8.41
CA ASP A 105 -15.51 6.77 9.01
C ASP A 105 -16.09 7.73 7.94
N ALA A 106 -17.00 8.61 8.35
CA ALA A 106 -17.59 9.63 7.48
C ALA A 106 -16.57 10.66 6.94
N SER A 107 -15.37 10.70 7.51
CA SER A 107 -14.26 11.57 7.08
C SER A 107 -13.28 10.86 6.15
N GLY A 108 -13.49 9.56 5.88
CA GLY A 108 -12.60 8.73 5.05
C GLY A 108 -11.40 8.14 5.79
N ASN A 109 -11.35 8.22 7.12
CA ASN A 109 -10.32 7.57 7.91
C ASN A 109 -10.62 6.09 8.05
N ILE A 110 -9.58 5.27 7.94
CA ILE A 110 -9.66 3.82 8.14
C ILE A 110 -9.82 3.56 9.64
N ILE A 111 -10.85 2.79 10.00
CA ILE A 111 -11.12 2.39 11.38
C ILE A 111 -10.72 0.92 11.55
N ASP A 112 -9.99 0.59 12.61
CA ASP A 112 -9.68 -0.80 12.97
C ASP A 112 -10.89 -1.50 13.61
N VAL A 113 -10.96 -2.83 13.45
CA VAL A 113 -11.95 -3.63 14.18
C VAL A 113 -11.57 -3.63 15.67
N PRO A 114 -12.48 -3.29 16.60
CA PRO A 114 -12.18 -3.34 18.02
C PRO A 114 -11.81 -4.76 18.46
N VAL A 115 -10.74 -4.90 19.25
CA VAL A 115 -10.24 -6.21 19.72
C VAL A 115 -11.33 -7.03 20.41
N ALA A 116 -12.19 -6.40 21.21
CA ALA A 116 -13.29 -7.09 21.88
C ALA A 116 -14.29 -7.75 20.91
N VAL A 117 -14.51 -7.16 19.72
CA VAL A 117 -15.36 -7.75 18.68
C VAL A 117 -14.67 -8.98 18.08
N LEU A 118 -13.36 -8.88 17.79
CA LEU A 118 -12.57 -10.00 17.30
C LEU A 118 -12.55 -11.15 18.32
N ASP A 119 -12.37 -10.86 19.60
CA ASP A 119 -12.40 -11.86 20.67
C ASP A 119 -13.76 -12.58 20.73
N GLN A 120 -14.85 -11.82 20.57
CA GLN A 120 -16.20 -12.38 20.54
C GLN A 120 -16.43 -13.28 19.31
N GLU A 121 -15.99 -12.86 18.13
CA GLU A 121 -16.08 -13.66 16.90
C GLU A 121 -15.23 -14.94 16.99
N ILE A 122 -14.01 -14.83 17.53
CA ILE A 122 -13.13 -15.98 17.76
C ILE A 122 -13.79 -16.96 18.74
N ALA A 123 -14.37 -16.48 19.84
CA ALA A 123 -15.07 -17.31 20.79
C ALA A 123 -16.28 -18.02 20.15
N ALA A 124 -17.07 -17.31 19.33
CA ALA A 124 -18.20 -17.88 18.60
C ALA A 124 -17.75 -18.98 17.63
N ALA A 125 -16.72 -18.71 16.82
CA ALA A 125 -16.16 -19.69 15.89
C ALA A 125 -15.59 -20.92 16.61
N ALA A 126 -14.96 -20.73 17.77
CA ALA A 126 -14.47 -21.84 18.60
C ALA A 126 -15.62 -22.70 19.12
N THR A 127 -16.73 -22.09 19.56
CA THR A 127 -17.92 -22.85 19.99
C THR A 127 -18.56 -23.64 18.85
N GLU A 128 -18.73 -23.02 17.68
CA GLU A 128 -19.25 -23.69 16.48
C GLU A 128 -18.34 -24.86 16.06
N SER A 129 -17.02 -24.64 16.03
CA SER A 129 -16.05 -25.70 15.72
C SER A 129 -16.11 -26.85 16.71
N ALA A 130 -16.34 -26.59 18.00
CA ALA A 130 -16.48 -27.63 19.02
C ALA A 130 -17.79 -28.42 18.87
N GLU A 131 -18.88 -27.75 18.48
CA GLU A 131 -20.15 -28.41 18.16
C GLU A 131 -20.03 -29.30 16.93
N LEU A 132 -19.45 -28.79 15.85
CA LEU A 132 -19.19 -29.57 14.64
C LEU A 132 -18.26 -30.76 14.93
N GLY A 133 -17.22 -30.57 15.75
CA GLY A 133 -16.33 -31.63 16.17
C GLY A 133 -17.05 -32.74 16.94
N ARG A 134 -17.92 -32.39 17.89
CA ARG A 134 -18.75 -33.37 18.62
C ARG A 134 -19.67 -34.13 17.67
N ARG A 135 -20.35 -33.41 16.78
CA ARG A 135 -21.28 -34.04 15.82
C ARG A 135 -20.57 -35.01 14.88
N MET A 136 -19.35 -34.67 14.47
CA MET A 136 -18.53 -35.55 13.65
C MET A 136 -18.20 -36.86 14.37
N VAL A 137 -17.84 -36.81 15.66
CA VAL A 137 -17.56 -38.02 16.47
C VAL A 137 -18.80 -38.90 16.59
N GLU A 138 -19.96 -38.31 16.91
CA GLU A 138 -21.23 -39.06 16.98
C GLU A 138 -21.54 -39.80 15.67
N LEU A 139 -21.36 -39.14 14.53
CA LEU A 139 -21.59 -39.76 13.22
C LEU A 139 -20.60 -40.90 12.93
N TYR A 140 -19.35 -40.79 13.35
CA TYR A 140 -18.38 -41.87 13.21
C TYR A 140 -18.73 -43.07 14.12
N ASP A 141 -19.18 -42.82 15.34
CA ASP A 141 -19.63 -43.87 16.26
C ASP A 141 -20.88 -44.60 15.72
N GLU A 142 -21.84 -43.84 15.19
CA GLU A 142 -23.03 -44.39 14.51
C GLU A 142 -22.63 -45.25 13.29
N ALA A 143 -21.68 -44.77 12.48
CA ALA A 143 -21.18 -45.51 11.32
C ALA A 143 -20.44 -46.80 11.73
N ALA A 144 -19.62 -46.75 12.78
CA ALA A 144 -18.92 -47.92 13.32
C ALA A 144 -19.91 -48.96 13.85
N TRP A 145 -20.94 -48.53 14.57
CA TRP A 145 -22.00 -49.40 15.06
C TRP A 145 -22.76 -50.07 13.90
N LEU A 146 -23.12 -49.29 12.87
CA LEU A 146 -23.79 -49.82 11.67
C LEU A 146 -22.91 -50.85 10.95
N ALA A 147 -21.61 -50.58 10.80
CA ALA A 147 -20.68 -51.51 10.18
C ALA A 147 -20.59 -52.83 10.95
N ALA A 148 -20.44 -52.79 12.28
CA ALA A 148 -20.41 -53.98 13.12
C ALA A 148 -21.74 -54.78 13.04
N ARG A 149 -22.88 -54.09 12.98
CA ARG A 149 -24.18 -54.73 12.80
C ARG A 149 -24.29 -55.44 11.44
N ILE A 150 -23.85 -54.79 10.37
CA ILE A 150 -23.84 -55.38 9.02
C ILE A 150 -22.93 -56.61 8.99
N GLU A 151 -21.73 -56.52 9.56
CA GLU A 151 -20.78 -57.63 9.64
C GLU A 151 -21.40 -58.84 10.39
N ALA A 152 -22.03 -58.60 11.54
CA ALA A 152 -22.71 -59.64 12.30
C ALA A 152 -23.86 -60.28 11.51
N GLU A 153 -24.65 -59.50 10.76
CA GLU A 153 -25.73 -60.02 9.92
C GLU A 153 -25.21 -60.85 8.74
N VAL A 154 -24.11 -60.42 8.11
CA VAL A 154 -23.44 -61.16 7.02
C VAL A 154 -22.90 -62.49 7.53
N MET A 155 -22.23 -62.50 8.68
CA MET A 155 -21.68 -63.74 9.27
C MET A 155 -22.76 -64.67 9.82
N GLY A 156 -23.90 -64.12 10.26
CA GLY A 156 -25.04 -64.89 10.77
C GLY A 156 -25.89 -65.55 9.69
N LYS A 157 -25.88 -65.03 8.45
CA LYS A 157 -26.51 -65.68 7.30
C LYS A 157 -25.58 -66.78 6.79
N SER A 158 -25.85 -68.02 7.21
CA SER A 158 -25.17 -69.19 6.64
C SER A 158 -25.39 -69.22 5.12
N VAL A 159 -24.30 -69.16 4.36
CA VAL A 159 -24.33 -69.45 2.93
C VAL A 159 -24.61 -70.95 2.79
N PRO A 160 -25.71 -71.37 2.13
CA PRO A 160 -25.95 -72.79 1.93
C PRO A 160 -24.81 -73.38 1.10
N SER A 161 -24.18 -74.43 1.63
CA SER A 161 -23.10 -75.14 0.96
C SER A 161 -23.62 -75.78 -0.34
N LEU A 162 -22.95 -75.47 -1.45
CA LEU A 162 -23.14 -76.11 -2.77
C LEU A 162 -22.87 -77.61 -2.75
#